data_AF-A0AA39MMZ4-F1
#
_entry.id   AF-A0AA39MMZ4-F1
#
_cell.length_a   1.000
_cell.length_b   1.000
_cell.length_c   1.000
_cell.angle_alpha   90.00
_cell.angle_beta   90.00
_cell.angle_gamma   90.00
#
_symmetry.space_group_name_H-M   'P 1'
#
loop_
_entity.id
_entity.type
_entity.pdbx_description
1 polymer ?
#
loop_
_entity_poly.entity_id
_entity_poly.type
_entity_poly.pdbx_seq_one_letter_code
_entity_poly.pdbx_strand_id
1 'polypeptide(L)'
;MTYAASHNLARPNRPGCLAVSVSPRSYQIAWSDPSGGYVSETVDWESKKGEILLGFIYSLYIPSALSTVVDPTITLVDPTTSRTPRWNIHLKGKVYKECRISFVGEVHSRQTVIFWHESNGCVRIIKDQYTDKRRRFKEPDLYEKLDGVAGWVTVADSGDVGVVVGNGKSAREKKRLIMGSGRDALSKATSVKTFLMSMYDILEAHRYAVMKKQVMHRDMSHQNILVNPFGIADTSPEGPIFVNTILNSQSKAQPTALICDLDNGCSIWRGGEL
;
A
#
# COMPACT_ATOMS: atom_id res chain seq x y z
N MET A 1 4.07 -4.42 -23.09
CA MET A 1 4.07 -3.64 -21.82
C MET A 1 3.40 -4.39 -20.66
N THR A 2 2.27 -5.08 -20.87
CA THR A 2 1.52 -5.78 -19.81
C THR A 2 2.37 -6.77 -19.00
N TYR A 3 3.26 -7.54 -19.64
CA TYR A 3 4.10 -8.53 -18.94
C TYR A 3 5.03 -7.90 -17.88
N ALA A 4 5.79 -6.86 -18.24
CA ALA A 4 6.74 -6.22 -17.31
C ALA A 4 6.01 -5.60 -16.11
N ALA A 5 4.86 -4.98 -16.37
CA ALA A 5 4.02 -4.40 -15.31
C ALA A 5 3.45 -5.49 -14.37
N SER A 6 2.93 -6.59 -14.92
CA SER A 6 2.47 -7.74 -14.13
C SER A 6 3.60 -8.42 -13.36
N HIS A 7 4.82 -8.45 -13.90
CA HIS A 7 5.99 -8.99 -13.20
C HIS A 7 6.28 -8.21 -11.91
N ASN A 8 6.24 -6.87 -11.97
CA ASN A 8 6.46 -6.03 -10.80
C ASN A 8 5.41 -6.29 -9.71
N LEU A 9 4.16 -6.51 -10.10
CA LEU A 9 3.08 -6.86 -9.16
C LEU A 9 3.27 -8.24 -8.52
N ALA A 10 3.75 -9.22 -9.29
CA ALA A 10 4.02 -10.58 -8.79
C ALA A 10 5.30 -10.68 -7.94
N ARG A 11 6.21 -9.71 -8.07
CA ARG A 11 7.51 -9.66 -7.39
C ARG A 11 7.62 -8.39 -6.55
N PRO A 12 6.96 -8.30 -5.37
CA PRO A 12 6.99 -7.12 -4.51
C PRO A 12 8.39 -6.70 -4.05
N ASN A 13 9.37 -7.60 -4.14
CA ASN A 13 10.77 -7.33 -3.86
C ASN A 13 11.56 -6.73 -5.04
N ARG A 14 10.98 -6.72 -6.25
CA ARG A 14 11.58 -6.17 -7.47
C ARG A 14 10.68 -5.08 -8.05
N PRO A 15 10.93 -3.80 -7.71
CA PRO A 15 10.18 -2.68 -8.28
C PRO A 15 10.21 -2.60 -9.79
N GLY A 16 11.34 -2.97 -10.40
CA GLY A 16 11.62 -2.71 -11.81
C GLY A 16 11.84 -3.99 -12.60
N CYS A 17 11.38 -4.00 -13.84
CA CYS A 17 11.57 -5.11 -14.77
C CYS A 17 11.90 -4.59 -16.16
N LEU A 18 12.97 -5.14 -16.75
CA LEU A 18 13.30 -5.00 -18.16
C LEU A 18 12.67 -6.17 -18.93
N ALA A 19 12.02 -5.89 -20.04
CA ALA A 19 11.36 -6.88 -20.88
C ALA A 19 11.61 -6.62 -22.36
N VAL A 20 11.56 -7.68 -23.16
CA VAL A 20 11.57 -7.60 -24.62
C VAL A 20 10.20 -8.02 -25.14
N SER A 21 9.68 -7.25 -26.11
CA SER A 21 8.52 -7.61 -26.91
C SER A 21 8.99 -7.90 -28.31
N VAL A 22 8.64 -9.07 -28.84
CA VAL A 22 9.06 -9.52 -30.18
C VAL A 22 7.86 -9.75 -31.08
N SER A 23 8.04 -9.47 -32.37
CA SER A 23 7.13 -9.83 -33.44
C SER A 23 7.93 -10.49 -34.58
N PRO A 24 7.30 -11.09 -35.60
CA PRO A 24 8.04 -11.66 -36.73
C PRO A 24 8.92 -10.66 -37.50
N ARG A 25 8.66 -9.35 -37.40
CA ARG A 25 9.38 -8.31 -38.17
C ARG A 25 10.26 -7.40 -37.33
N SER A 26 10.01 -7.33 -36.02
CA SER A 26 10.65 -6.35 -35.17
C SER A 26 10.67 -6.74 -33.69
N TYR A 27 11.41 -5.97 -32.89
CA TYR A 27 11.40 -6.03 -31.44
C TYR A 27 11.37 -4.65 -30.79
N GLN A 28 11.02 -4.62 -29.51
CA GLN A 28 11.10 -3.45 -28.62
C GLN A 28 11.61 -3.87 -27.24
N ILE A 29 12.41 -3.02 -26.63
CA ILE A 29 12.83 -3.16 -25.23
C ILE A 29 11.98 -2.23 -24.37
N ALA A 30 11.50 -2.73 -23.24
CA ALA A 30 10.69 -1.96 -22.30
C ALA A 30 11.24 -2.06 -20.88
N TRP A 31 11.22 -0.94 -20.17
CA TRP A 31 11.41 -0.87 -18.72
C TRP A 31 10.09 -0.51 -18.06
N SER A 32 9.77 -1.14 -16.94
CA SER A 32 8.59 -0.82 -16.14
C SER A 32 8.96 -0.78 -14.67
N ASP A 33 8.58 0.29 -13.97
CA ASP A 33 8.71 0.44 -12.53
C ASP A 33 7.57 1.32 -11.96
N PRO A 34 7.48 1.59 -10.64
CA PRO A 34 6.44 2.46 -10.09
C PRO A 34 6.43 3.90 -10.65
N SER A 35 7.54 4.38 -11.21
CA SER A 35 7.60 5.72 -11.84
C SER A 35 6.97 5.76 -13.23
N GLY A 36 6.88 4.61 -13.91
CA GLY A 36 6.19 4.46 -15.19
C GLY A 36 6.77 3.35 -16.06
N GLY A 37 6.28 3.28 -17.29
CA GLY A 37 6.79 2.41 -18.33
C GLY A 37 7.48 3.19 -19.44
N TYR A 38 8.62 2.69 -19.91
CA TYR A 38 9.42 3.25 -20.98
C TYR A 38 9.62 2.19 -22.04
N VAL A 39 9.44 2.54 -23.32
CA VAL A 39 9.58 1.60 -24.44
C VAL A 39 10.49 2.23 -25.47
N SER A 40 11.42 1.44 -26.01
CA SER A 40 12.23 1.85 -27.14
C SER A 40 11.39 2.08 -28.39
N GLU A 41 11.98 2.70 -29.40
CA GLU A 41 11.46 2.60 -30.77
C GLU A 41 11.34 1.12 -31.19
N THR A 42 10.46 0.87 -32.16
CA THR A 42 10.35 -0.44 -32.82
C THR A 42 11.55 -0.63 -33.72
N VAL A 43 12.30 -1.73 -33.50
CA VAL A 43 13.51 -2.04 -34.26
C VAL A 43 13.25 -3.25 -35.15
N ASP A 44 13.36 -3.08 -36.46
CA ASP A 44 13.25 -4.19 -37.41
C ASP A 44 14.42 -5.15 -37.28
N TRP A 45 14.17 -6.45 -37.43
CA TRP A 45 15.22 -7.48 -37.33
C TRP A 45 16.35 -7.29 -38.34
N GLU A 46 16.02 -6.81 -39.54
CA GLU A 46 16.98 -6.55 -40.63
C GLU A 46 17.75 -5.23 -40.45
N SER A 47 17.43 -4.44 -39.43
CA SER A 47 18.15 -3.20 -39.16
C SER A 47 19.54 -3.46 -38.62
N LYS A 48 20.47 -2.53 -38.85
CA LYS A 48 21.82 -2.57 -38.25
C LYS A 48 21.84 -2.23 -36.75
N LYS A 49 20.68 -2.12 -36.08
CA LYS A 49 20.54 -1.69 -34.68
C LYS A 49 20.59 -2.85 -33.65
N GLY A 50 21.28 -3.93 -33.98
CA GLY A 50 21.37 -5.13 -33.14
C GLY A 50 22.03 -4.89 -31.78
N GLU A 51 22.78 -3.80 -31.63
CA GLU A 51 23.41 -3.36 -30.37
C GLU A 51 22.39 -3.13 -29.24
N ILE A 52 21.15 -2.74 -29.56
CA ILE A 52 20.10 -2.54 -28.55
C ILE A 52 19.70 -3.88 -27.91
N LEU A 53 19.51 -4.91 -28.75
CA LEU A 53 19.18 -6.25 -28.26
C LEU A 53 20.36 -6.88 -27.54
N LEU A 54 21.59 -6.68 -28.04
CA LEU A 54 22.79 -7.13 -27.36
C LEU A 54 22.94 -6.45 -25.99
N GLY A 55 22.65 -5.14 -25.89
CA GLY A 55 22.63 -4.41 -24.63
C GLY A 55 21.59 -4.96 -23.65
N PHE A 56 20.39 -5.30 -24.14
CA PHE A 56 19.39 -6.00 -23.33
C PHE A 56 19.91 -7.34 -22.82
N ILE A 57 20.45 -8.21 -23.69
CA ILE A 57 20.99 -9.52 -23.30
C ILE A 57 22.12 -9.35 -22.29
N TYR A 58 23.05 -8.43 -22.54
CA TYR A 58 24.17 -8.14 -21.64
C TYR A 58 23.68 -7.71 -20.26
N SER A 59 22.62 -6.89 -20.18
CA SER A 59 22.03 -6.47 -18.91
C SER A 59 21.44 -7.63 -18.09
N LEU A 60 21.12 -8.78 -18.70
CA LEU A 60 20.67 -9.97 -17.98
C LEU A 60 21.81 -10.66 -17.21
N TYR A 61 23.05 -10.53 -17.70
CA TYR A 61 24.24 -11.10 -17.06
C TYR A 61 24.95 -10.09 -16.15
N ILE A 62 25.03 -8.84 -16.58
CA ILE A 62 25.68 -7.74 -15.87
C ILE A 62 24.66 -6.60 -15.77
N PRO A 63 23.74 -6.68 -14.79
CA PRO A 63 22.68 -5.70 -14.66
C PRO A 63 23.24 -4.35 -14.23
N SER A 64 22.78 -3.30 -14.89
CA SER A 64 23.10 -1.92 -14.52
C SER A 64 22.60 -1.60 -13.11
N ALA A 65 23.23 -0.63 -12.45
CA ALA A 65 22.79 -0.16 -11.11
C ALA A 65 21.32 0.28 -11.06
N LEU A 66 20.76 0.73 -12.19
CA LEU A 66 19.35 1.10 -12.34
C LEU A 66 18.42 -0.12 -12.44
N SER A 67 18.90 -1.25 -12.96
CA SER A 67 18.14 -2.49 -13.11
C SER A 67 18.26 -3.46 -11.92
N THR A 68 19.17 -3.17 -10.97
CA THR A 68 19.39 -3.98 -9.77
C THR A 68 18.62 -3.51 -8.54
N VAL A 69 17.65 -2.60 -8.68
CA VAL A 69 16.87 -2.13 -7.54
C VAL A 69 16.03 -3.29 -7.01
N VAL A 70 16.47 -3.86 -5.89
CA VAL A 70 15.81 -4.93 -5.15
C VAL A 70 15.53 -4.40 -3.76
N ASP A 71 14.35 -4.71 -3.24
CA ASP A 71 14.03 -4.53 -1.83
C ASP A 71 14.64 -5.69 -1.03
N PRO A 72 15.74 -5.48 -0.27
CA PRO A 72 16.38 -6.55 0.49
C PRO A 72 15.55 -6.97 1.70
N THR A 73 14.52 -6.20 2.07
CA THR A 73 13.69 -6.46 3.24
C THR A 73 12.53 -7.41 2.95
N ILE A 74 12.30 -7.76 1.67
CA ILE A 74 11.31 -8.76 1.26
C ILE A 74 12.02 -9.94 0.61
N THR A 75 11.85 -11.12 1.21
CA THR A 75 12.37 -12.36 0.66
C THR A 75 11.25 -13.37 0.43
N LEU A 76 11.36 -14.14 -0.64
CA LEU A 76 10.46 -15.26 -0.91
C LEU A 76 10.84 -16.40 0.04
N VAL A 77 9.86 -16.99 0.73
CA VAL A 77 10.09 -18.10 1.67
C VAL A 77 10.66 -19.32 0.95
N ASP A 78 9.97 -19.75 -0.10
CA ASP A 78 10.31 -20.93 -0.89
C ASP A 78 10.11 -20.63 -2.38
N PRO A 79 11.18 -20.63 -3.19
CA PRO A 79 11.11 -20.39 -4.62
C PRO A 79 10.46 -21.51 -5.44
N THR A 80 10.26 -22.69 -4.86
CA THR A 80 9.73 -23.87 -5.55
C THR A 80 8.20 -23.93 -5.54
N THR A 81 7.56 -23.27 -4.56
CA THR A 81 6.10 -23.24 -4.43
C THR A 81 5.47 -22.16 -5.32
N SER A 82 4.92 -22.57 -6.48
CA SER A 82 4.42 -21.65 -7.51
C SER A 82 3.02 -21.07 -7.27
N ARG A 83 2.11 -21.80 -6.59
CA ARG A 83 0.68 -21.41 -6.58
C ARG A 83 0.33 -20.31 -5.58
N THR A 84 1.01 -20.25 -4.44
CA THR A 84 0.72 -19.29 -3.36
C THR A 84 2.02 -18.82 -2.71
N PRO A 85 2.78 -17.91 -3.34
CA PRO A 85 4.07 -17.46 -2.81
C PRO A 85 3.89 -16.80 -1.44
N ARG A 86 4.80 -17.13 -0.52
CA ARG A 86 4.87 -16.58 0.84
C ARG A 86 6.11 -15.72 0.98
N TRP A 87 5.99 -14.64 1.73
CA TRP A 87 7.02 -13.60 1.80
C TRP A 87 7.44 -13.33 3.24
N ASN A 88 8.74 -13.28 3.51
CA ASN A 88 9.27 -12.74 4.75
C ASN A 88 9.49 -11.25 4.58
N ILE A 89 8.99 -10.44 5.51
CA ILE A 89 9.04 -8.99 5.44
C ILE A 89 9.77 -8.46 6.66
N HIS A 90 10.77 -7.61 6.45
CA HIS A 90 11.60 -7.04 7.51
C HIS A 90 11.30 -5.56 7.70
N LEU A 91 11.21 -5.11 8.95
CA LEU A 91 11.12 -3.68 9.27
C LEU A 91 11.76 -3.45 10.64
N LYS A 92 12.73 -2.52 10.73
CA LYS A 92 13.40 -2.13 11.98
C LYS A 92 13.85 -3.33 12.84
N GLY A 93 14.45 -4.33 12.22
CA GLY A 93 14.94 -5.54 12.89
C GLY A 93 13.87 -6.60 13.22
N LYS A 94 12.58 -6.31 13.03
CA LYS A 94 11.50 -7.30 13.16
C LYS A 94 11.29 -8.04 11.83
N VAL A 95 10.93 -9.33 11.93
CA VAL A 95 10.64 -10.18 10.77
C VAL A 95 9.21 -10.71 10.85
N TYR A 96 8.41 -10.34 9.87
CA TYR A 96 7.08 -10.89 9.64
C TYR A 96 7.21 -12.05 8.66
N LYS A 97 7.24 -13.27 9.20
CA LYS A 97 7.42 -14.49 8.39
C LYS A 97 6.14 -14.88 7.69
N GLU A 98 6.26 -15.63 6.60
CA GLU A 98 5.13 -16.31 5.96
C GLU A 98 3.96 -15.38 5.58
N CYS A 99 4.25 -14.15 5.14
CA CYS A 99 3.21 -13.21 4.75
C CYS A 99 2.58 -13.64 3.41
N ARG A 100 1.25 -13.56 3.30
CA ARG A 100 0.54 -13.71 2.02
C ARG A 100 0.18 -12.35 1.44
N ILE A 101 0.30 -12.20 0.13
CA ILE A 101 -0.29 -11.06 -0.56
C ILE A 101 -1.82 -11.23 -0.50
N SER A 102 -2.52 -10.23 0.02
CA SER A 102 -3.99 -10.18 0.05
C SER A 102 -4.57 -9.21 -0.97
N PHE A 103 -3.79 -8.23 -1.41
CA PHE A 103 -4.19 -7.26 -2.43
C PHE A 103 -2.96 -6.73 -3.16
N VAL A 104 -3.12 -6.49 -4.45
CA VAL A 104 -2.18 -5.73 -5.27
C VAL A 104 -2.95 -4.67 -6.04
N GLY A 105 -2.50 -3.43 -5.93
CA GLY A 105 -3.09 -2.28 -6.59
C GLY A 105 -2.71 -2.19 -8.06
N GLU A 106 -2.98 -1.01 -8.63
CA GLU A 106 -2.70 -0.74 -10.04
C GLU A 106 -1.20 -0.82 -10.38
N VAL A 107 -0.94 -1.10 -11.66
CA VAL A 107 0.39 -1.02 -12.23
C VAL A 107 0.87 0.44 -12.24
N HIS A 108 2.17 0.64 -11.99
CA HIS A 108 2.79 1.96 -11.88
C HIS A 108 2.23 2.82 -10.73
N SER A 109 2.71 4.05 -10.62
CA SER A 109 2.39 4.99 -9.55
C SER A 109 2.72 4.46 -8.14
N ARG A 110 1.71 4.06 -7.37
CA ARG A 110 1.88 3.63 -5.97
C ARG A 110 2.24 2.15 -5.87
N GLN A 111 1.80 1.33 -6.82
CA GLN A 111 1.94 -0.13 -6.79
C GLN A 111 1.73 -0.68 -5.37
N THR A 112 0.59 -0.35 -4.77
CA THR A 112 0.29 -0.72 -3.39
C THR A 112 0.20 -2.23 -3.28
N VAL A 113 0.92 -2.83 -2.33
CA VAL A 113 0.84 -4.25 -2.01
C VAL A 113 0.44 -4.40 -0.56
N ILE A 114 -0.63 -5.14 -0.32
CA ILE A 114 -1.08 -5.46 1.04
C ILE A 114 -0.72 -6.91 1.32
N PHE A 115 -0.03 -7.13 2.43
CA PHE A 115 0.22 -8.44 2.96
C PHE A 115 -0.58 -8.69 4.23
N TRP A 116 -1.04 -9.92 4.37
CA TRP A 116 -1.60 -10.46 5.59
C TRP A 116 -0.56 -11.31 6.29
N HIS A 117 -0.30 -10.96 7.55
CA HIS A 117 0.56 -11.71 8.45
C HIS A 117 -0.26 -12.17 9.65
N GLU A 118 -0.06 -13.42 10.05
CA GLU A 118 -0.70 -14.00 11.22
C GLU A 118 0.29 -14.91 11.94
N SER A 119 0.50 -14.65 13.23
CA SER A 119 1.40 -15.44 14.08
C SER A 119 0.87 -15.45 15.50
N ASN A 120 0.74 -16.65 16.10
CA ASN A 120 0.28 -16.84 17.48
C ASN A 120 -1.05 -16.09 17.79
N GLY A 121 -1.99 -16.08 16.85
CA GLY A 121 -3.27 -15.37 16.97
C GLY A 121 -3.17 -13.85 16.82
N CYS A 122 -1.97 -13.28 16.63
CA CYS A 122 -1.79 -11.86 16.31
C CYS A 122 -1.83 -11.67 14.79
N VAL A 123 -2.81 -10.90 14.31
CA VAL A 123 -2.95 -10.53 12.91
C VAL A 123 -2.35 -9.15 12.67
N ARG A 124 -1.60 -9.00 11.58
CA ARG A 124 -1.07 -7.72 11.09
C ARG A 124 -1.35 -7.57 9.60
N ILE A 125 -1.67 -6.35 9.21
CA ILE A 125 -1.73 -5.96 7.80
C ILE A 125 -0.50 -5.13 7.49
N ILE A 126 0.23 -5.50 6.44
CA ILE A 126 1.44 -4.80 6.01
C ILE A 126 1.14 -4.15 4.68
N LYS A 127 1.17 -2.82 4.63
CA LYS A 127 0.95 -2.04 3.42
C LYS A 127 2.29 -1.51 2.92
N ASP A 128 2.68 -1.95 1.73
CA ASP A 128 3.80 -1.42 0.99
C ASP A 128 3.30 -0.54 -0.14
N GLN A 129 3.99 0.57 -0.40
CA GLN A 129 3.68 1.43 -1.53
C GLN A 129 4.83 2.37 -1.90
N TYR A 130 4.83 2.83 -3.13
CA TYR A 130 5.74 3.83 -3.66
C TYR A 130 5.10 5.22 -3.61
N THR A 131 5.73 6.12 -2.87
CA THR A 131 5.24 7.48 -2.65
C THR A 131 6.14 8.49 -3.36
N ASP A 132 5.55 9.56 -3.89
CA ASP A 132 6.31 10.70 -4.40
C ASP A 132 7.05 11.37 -3.23
N LYS A 133 8.36 11.56 -3.37
CA LYS A 133 9.21 12.22 -2.35
C LYS A 133 8.77 13.64 -2.02
N ARG A 134 8.03 14.29 -2.92
CA ARG A 134 7.55 15.67 -2.79
C ARG A 134 6.18 15.77 -2.14
N ARG A 135 5.57 14.65 -1.77
CA ARG A 135 4.24 14.65 -1.15
C ARG A 135 4.30 15.42 0.17
N ARG A 136 3.41 16.42 0.31
CA ARG A 136 3.36 17.30 1.48
C ARG A 136 2.99 16.58 2.78
N PHE A 137 2.07 15.63 2.69
CA PHE A 137 1.60 14.84 3.84
C PHE A 137 1.97 13.39 3.64
N LYS A 138 2.56 12.78 4.66
CA LYS A 138 2.89 11.36 4.68
C LYS A 138 1.83 10.63 5.50
N GLU A 139 1.40 9.48 5.01
CA GLU A 139 0.38 8.66 5.65
C GLU A 139 0.74 8.30 7.11
N PRO A 140 1.99 7.88 7.45
CA PRO A 140 2.36 7.63 8.85
C PRO A 140 2.15 8.82 9.78
N ASP A 141 2.58 10.01 9.38
CA ASP A 141 2.45 11.24 10.17
C ASP A 141 0.98 11.60 10.45
N LEU A 142 0.07 11.28 9.52
CA LEU A 142 -1.36 11.48 9.72
C LEU A 142 -1.94 10.47 10.72
N TYR A 143 -1.48 9.22 10.70
CA TYR A 143 -1.87 8.22 11.69
C TYR A 143 -1.33 8.55 13.08
N GLU A 144 -0.12 9.10 13.21
CA GLU A 144 0.42 9.58 14.50
C GLU A 144 -0.48 10.65 15.12
N LYS A 145 -1.03 11.58 14.33
CA LYS A 145 -2.01 12.56 14.83
C LYS A 145 -3.32 11.95 15.29
N LEU A 146 -3.69 10.81 14.71
CA LEU A 146 -4.89 10.05 15.04
C LEU A 146 -4.65 9.00 16.12
N ASP A 147 -3.45 8.97 16.74
CA ASP A 147 -3.17 8.02 17.80
C ASP A 147 -4.20 8.15 18.95
N GLY A 148 -4.64 6.99 19.44
CA GLY A 148 -5.73 6.85 20.41
C GLY A 148 -7.14 7.17 19.89
N VAL A 149 -7.34 7.54 18.62
CA VAL A 149 -8.67 7.80 18.07
C VAL A 149 -9.30 6.52 17.51
N ALA A 150 -10.40 6.10 18.14
CA ALA A 150 -11.19 4.98 17.65
C ALA A 150 -11.89 5.30 16.32
N GLY A 151 -12.25 4.24 15.57
CA GLY A 151 -12.88 4.35 14.25
C GLY A 151 -11.88 4.49 13.09
N TRP A 152 -10.58 4.43 13.39
CA TRP A 152 -9.48 4.41 12.43
C TRP A 152 -8.67 3.13 12.60
N VAL A 153 -8.02 2.68 11.54
CA VAL A 153 -7.06 1.57 11.68
C VAL A 153 -5.88 1.98 12.56
N THR A 154 -5.48 1.08 13.44
CA THR A 154 -4.33 1.24 14.32
C THR A 154 -3.05 0.94 13.55
N VAL A 155 -2.06 1.83 13.69
CA VAL A 155 -0.72 1.64 13.14
C VAL A 155 0.20 1.22 14.28
N ALA A 156 0.92 0.13 14.06
CA ALA A 156 1.85 -0.42 15.05
C ALA A 156 3.31 -0.10 14.75
N ASP A 157 3.65 0.06 13.48
CA ASP A 157 4.97 0.50 13.05
C ASP A 157 4.89 1.06 11.63
N SER A 158 5.86 1.88 11.27
CA SER A 158 5.98 2.48 9.93
C SER A 158 7.44 2.76 9.63
N GLY A 159 7.81 2.79 8.35
CA GLY A 159 9.16 3.20 8.01
C GLY A 159 9.48 3.22 6.52
N ASP A 160 10.65 3.80 6.28
CA ASP A 160 11.25 3.90 4.96
C ASP A 160 12.01 2.61 4.67
N VAL A 161 11.74 2.01 3.51
CA VAL A 161 12.40 0.75 3.12
C VAL A 161 13.77 1.01 2.48
N GLY A 162 14.07 2.26 2.12
CA GLY A 162 15.32 2.65 1.47
C GLY A 162 15.37 2.35 -0.03
N VAL A 163 14.27 1.87 -0.62
CA VAL A 163 14.15 1.57 -2.05
C VAL A 163 13.60 2.79 -2.78
N VAL A 164 14.34 3.26 -3.80
CA VAL A 164 13.97 4.40 -4.63
C VAL A 164 13.97 4.00 -6.11
N VAL A 165 12.96 4.44 -6.85
CA VAL A 165 12.77 4.19 -8.28
C VAL A 165 12.53 5.50 -9.03
N GLY A 166 12.67 5.49 -10.35
CA GLY A 166 12.53 6.68 -11.19
C GLY A 166 13.66 7.70 -10.98
N ASN A 167 13.56 8.85 -11.65
CA ASN A 167 14.56 9.92 -11.58
C ASN A 167 13.91 11.31 -11.46
N GLY A 168 14.67 12.27 -10.91
CA GLY A 168 14.26 13.67 -10.86
C GLY A 168 12.85 13.90 -10.27
N LYS A 169 11.91 14.37 -11.10
CA LYS A 169 10.53 14.68 -10.70
C LYS A 169 9.63 13.44 -10.58
N SER A 170 10.00 12.30 -11.16
CA SER A 170 9.23 11.05 -11.08
C SER A 170 9.76 10.10 -10.00
N ALA A 171 10.78 10.53 -9.24
CA ALA A 171 11.40 9.71 -8.21
C ALA A 171 10.40 9.34 -7.11
N ARG A 172 10.27 8.04 -6.84
CA ARG A 172 9.38 7.50 -5.81
C ARG A 172 10.14 6.64 -4.83
N GLU A 173 9.74 6.69 -3.58
CA GLU A 173 10.35 5.92 -2.50
C GLU A 173 9.34 4.95 -1.89
N LYS A 174 9.82 3.75 -1.58
CA LYS A 174 9.01 2.71 -0.97
C LYS A 174 8.85 2.97 0.53
N LYS A 175 7.59 3.02 0.97
CA LYS A 175 7.16 3.12 2.36
C LYS A 175 6.47 1.84 2.79
N ARG A 176 6.63 1.49 4.06
CA ARG A 176 5.96 0.35 4.69
C ARG A 176 5.20 0.80 5.92
N LEU A 177 3.95 0.34 6.04
CA LEU A 177 3.08 0.58 7.17
C LEU A 177 2.59 -0.76 7.74
N ILE A 178 2.75 -0.96 9.05
CA ILE A 178 2.28 -2.14 9.77
C ILE A 178 1.04 -1.75 10.56
N MET A 179 -0.11 -2.28 10.19
CA MET A 179 -1.38 -2.03 10.87
C MET A 179 -1.69 -3.15 11.86
N GLY A 180 -2.18 -2.79 13.04
CA GLY A 180 -2.64 -3.70 14.10
C GLY A 180 -4.12 -4.06 14.01
N SER A 181 -4.86 -3.38 13.15
CA SER A 181 -6.28 -3.63 12.90
C SER A 181 -6.55 -3.63 11.40
N GLY A 182 -7.65 -4.26 11.02
CA GLY A 182 -8.18 -4.22 9.67
C GLY A 182 -9.35 -5.19 9.57
N ARG A 183 -9.89 -5.36 8.35
CA ARG A 183 -10.62 -6.55 7.89
C ARG A 183 -11.09 -6.36 6.43
N ASP A 184 -12.34 -6.72 6.16
CA ASP A 184 -12.97 -6.74 4.85
C ASP A 184 -13.45 -5.35 4.46
N ALA A 185 -13.36 -5.03 3.17
CA ALA A 185 -13.95 -3.82 2.62
C ALA A 185 -15.48 -3.79 2.81
N LEU A 186 -16.06 -2.59 2.84
CA LEU A 186 -17.48 -2.34 3.00
C LEU A 186 -18.37 -3.12 2.02
N SER A 187 -17.88 -3.39 0.81
CA SER A 187 -18.59 -4.19 -0.20
C SER A 187 -18.91 -5.62 0.25
N LYS A 188 -18.27 -6.12 1.32
CA LYS A 188 -18.55 -7.41 1.93
C LYS A 188 -19.51 -7.35 3.12
N ALA A 189 -20.13 -6.20 3.40
CA ALA A 189 -21.17 -6.10 4.41
C ALA A 189 -22.34 -7.06 4.05
N THR A 190 -22.70 -7.94 4.98
CA THR A 190 -23.67 -9.01 4.74
C THR A 190 -25.12 -8.60 4.95
N SER A 191 -25.37 -7.37 5.43
CA SER A 191 -26.71 -6.85 5.67
C SER A 191 -26.77 -5.34 5.54
N VAL A 192 -27.96 -4.82 5.21
CA VAL A 192 -28.26 -3.38 5.22
C VAL A 192 -28.01 -2.79 6.62
N LYS A 193 -28.34 -3.53 7.68
CA LYS A 193 -28.08 -3.11 9.06
C LYS A 193 -26.59 -2.86 9.29
N THR A 194 -25.74 -3.82 8.93
CA THR A 194 -24.27 -3.68 9.06
C THR A 194 -23.76 -2.50 8.25
N PHE A 195 -24.26 -2.31 7.03
CA PHE A 195 -23.89 -1.17 6.18
C PHE A 195 -24.24 0.17 6.85
N LEU A 196 -25.49 0.35 7.31
CA LEU A 196 -25.95 1.60 7.93
C LEU A 196 -25.20 1.91 9.24
N MET A 197 -24.99 0.88 10.07
CA MET A 197 -24.19 0.99 11.30
C MET A 197 -22.75 1.43 10.99
N SER A 198 -22.15 0.83 9.95
CA SER A 198 -20.81 1.20 9.49
C SER A 198 -20.76 2.65 9.02
N MET A 199 -21.74 3.11 8.23
CA MET A 199 -21.76 4.50 7.74
C MET A 199 -21.85 5.50 8.89
N TYR A 200 -22.67 5.23 9.90
CA TYR A 200 -22.76 6.09 11.08
C TYR A 200 -21.39 6.20 11.78
N ASP A 201 -20.74 5.06 12.06
CA ASP A 201 -19.47 5.04 12.79
C ASP A 201 -18.35 5.76 12.01
N ILE A 202 -18.30 5.57 10.69
CA ILE A 202 -17.32 6.22 9.82
C ILE A 202 -17.52 7.75 9.80
N LEU A 203 -18.77 8.22 9.73
CA LEU A 203 -19.06 9.66 9.80
C LEU A 203 -18.62 10.26 11.13
N GLU A 204 -18.90 9.59 12.26
CA GLU A 204 -18.49 10.08 13.58
C GLU A 204 -16.97 10.04 13.78
N ALA A 205 -16.31 8.96 13.36
CA ALA A 205 -14.84 8.84 13.40
C ALA A 205 -14.15 9.93 12.56
N HIS A 206 -14.67 10.19 11.35
CA HIS A 206 -14.15 11.21 10.45
C HIS A 206 -14.42 12.62 10.98
N ARG A 207 -15.65 12.90 11.45
CA ARG A 207 -16.02 14.19 12.07
C ARG A 207 -15.10 14.51 13.24
N TYR A 208 -14.83 13.54 14.11
CA TYR A 208 -13.92 13.71 15.22
C TYR A 208 -12.48 13.98 14.75
N ALA A 209 -11.96 13.21 13.80
CA ALA A 209 -10.63 13.42 13.22
C ALA A 209 -10.47 14.83 12.64
N VAL A 210 -11.46 15.31 11.89
CA VAL A 210 -11.43 16.66 11.31
C VAL A 210 -11.50 17.73 12.38
N MET A 211 -12.42 17.59 13.35
CA MET A 211 -12.72 18.65 14.32
C MET A 211 -11.72 18.72 15.48
N LYS A 212 -11.16 17.58 15.89
CA LYS A 212 -10.32 17.45 17.09
C LYS A 212 -8.86 17.15 16.78
N LYS A 213 -8.58 16.40 15.71
CA LYS A 213 -7.21 16.04 15.31
C LYS A 213 -6.72 16.76 14.06
N GLN A 214 -7.59 17.55 13.41
CA GLN A 214 -7.30 18.27 12.18
C GLN A 214 -6.76 17.36 11.07
N VAL A 215 -7.28 16.14 10.97
CA VAL A 215 -6.95 15.20 9.89
C VAL A 215 -8.19 14.96 9.04
N MET A 216 -8.04 15.05 7.73
CA MET A 216 -9.09 14.81 6.76
C MET A 216 -8.67 13.74 5.76
N HIS A 217 -9.50 12.73 5.58
CA HIS A 217 -9.23 11.60 4.67
C HIS A 217 -9.15 11.96 3.18
N ARG A 218 -10.07 12.79 2.70
CA ARG A 218 -10.25 13.24 1.30
C ARG A 218 -10.49 12.18 0.21
N ASP A 219 -10.36 10.90 0.53
CA ASP A 219 -10.58 9.80 -0.41
C ASP A 219 -11.45 8.68 0.18
N MET A 220 -12.57 9.07 0.80
CA MET A 220 -13.49 8.10 1.40
C MET A 220 -14.23 7.34 0.31
N SER A 221 -14.05 6.03 0.29
CA SER A 221 -14.70 5.11 -0.64
C SER A 221 -15.03 3.80 0.06
N HIS A 222 -15.83 2.94 -0.57
CA HIS A 222 -16.17 1.63 -0.03
C HIS A 222 -14.96 0.70 0.15
N GLN A 223 -13.82 0.97 -0.48
CA GLN A 223 -12.58 0.20 -0.32
C GLN A 223 -11.76 0.66 0.90
N ASN A 224 -11.95 1.91 1.33
CA ASN A 224 -11.24 2.55 2.44
C ASN A 224 -12.05 2.50 3.76
N ILE A 225 -13.15 1.75 3.76
CA ILE A 225 -14.00 1.48 4.91
C ILE A 225 -13.96 -0.02 5.18
N LEU A 226 -13.54 -0.40 6.38
CA LEU A 226 -13.37 -1.78 6.80
C LEU A 226 -14.46 -2.19 7.77
N VAL A 227 -15.16 -3.29 7.50
CA VAL A 227 -16.27 -3.80 8.32
C VAL A 227 -15.87 -5.05 9.11
N ASN A 228 -16.56 -5.30 10.22
CA ASN A 228 -16.29 -6.39 11.16
C ASN A 228 -14.85 -6.38 11.74
N PRO A 229 -14.24 -5.21 12.03
CA PRO A 229 -12.80 -5.10 12.27
C PRO A 229 -12.27 -5.97 13.42
N PHE A 230 -11.01 -6.39 13.32
CA PHE A 230 -10.24 -6.91 14.46
C PHE A 230 -9.30 -5.84 15.00
N GLY A 231 -8.77 -6.04 16.22
CA GLY A 231 -7.71 -5.19 16.78
C GLY A 231 -8.12 -3.73 17.00
N ILE A 232 -9.41 -3.50 17.25
CA ILE A 232 -9.96 -2.16 17.48
C ILE A 232 -9.33 -1.59 18.76
N ALA A 233 -8.86 -0.34 18.69
CA ALA A 233 -8.32 0.36 19.86
C ALA A 233 -9.40 0.59 20.92
N ASP A 234 -8.99 0.65 22.19
CA ASP A 234 -9.89 1.07 23.26
C ASP A 234 -10.35 2.51 23.05
N THR A 235 -11.63 2.75 23.30
CA THR A 235 -12.23 4.06 23.05
C THR A 235 -11.90 5.04 24.18
N SER A 236 -11.01 6.00 23.94
CA SER A 236 -10.66 7.06 24.91
C SER A 236 -11.90 7.81 25.39
N PRO A 237 -12.16 8.03 26.70
CA PRO A 237 -13.40 8.63 27.24
C PRO A 237 -13.98 9.80 26.42
N GLU A 238 -13.13 10.69 25.93
CA GLU A 238 -13.46 11.88 25.12
C GLU A 238 -13.60 11.63 23.58
N GLY A 239 -13.74 10.37 23.17
CA GLY A 239 -13.76 9.94 21.77
C GLY A 239 -15.13 10.05 21.08
N PRO A 240 -15.22 9.64 19.79
CA PRO A 240 -16.48 9.59 19.06
C PRO A 240 -17.52 8.68 19.76
N ILE A 241 -18.81 9.01 19.58
CA ILE A 241 -19.92 8.17 20.02
C ILE A 241 -20.32 7.27 18.85
N PHE A 242 -20.14 5.97 19.00
CA PHE A 242 -20.45 4.99 17.95
C PHE A 242 -21.88 4.44 18.07
N VAL A 243 -22.41 3.92 16.95
CA VAL A 243 -23.80 3.49 16.77
C VAL A 243 -24.24 2.47 17.82
N ASN A 244 -23.36 1.56 18.23
CA ASN A 244 -23.66 0.56 19.25
C ASN A 244 -23.89 1.19 20.64
N THR A 245 -23.27 2.33 20.92
CA THR A 245 -23.51 3.10 22.16
C THR A 245 -24.97 3.55 22.20
N ILE A 246 -25.49 4.02 21.05
CA ILE A 246 -26.86 4.51 20.90
C ILE A 246 -27.86 3.36 20.91
N LEU A 247 -27.62 2.32 20.11
CA LEU A 247 -28.58 1.23 19.94
C LEU A 247 -28.68 0.33 21.17
N ASN A 248 -27.59 0.15 21.92
CA ASN A 248 -27.55 -0.74 23.08
C ASN A 248 -27.64 0.01 24.41
N SER A 249 -27.82 1.34 24.39
CA SER A 249 -27.79 2.20 25.58
C SER A 249 -26.57 1.93 26.49
N GLN A 250 -25.43 1.60 25.88
CA GLN A 250 -24.19 1.35 26.59
C GLN A 250 -23.50 2.68 26.89
N SER A 251 -22.73 2.77 27.97
CA SER A 251 -21.93 3.96 28.27
C SER A 251 -20.89 4.22 27.17
N LYS A 252 -20.36 3.13 26.57
CA LYS A 252 -19.46 3.22 25.43
C LYS A 252 -19.26 1.90 24.70
N ALA A 253 -19.43 1.92 23.38
CA ALA A 253 -19.22 0.76 22.55
C ALA A 253 -18.10 0.97 21.51
N GLN A 254 -17.50 -0.12 21.06
CA GLN A 254 -16.55 -0.14 19.96
C GLN A 254 -17.26 0.13 18.62
N PRO A 255 -16.59 0.79 17.66
CA PRO A 255 -17.12 0.97 16.32
C PRO A 255 -17.27 -0.38 15.59
N THR A 256 -18.25 -0.44 14.71
CA THR A 256 -18.51 -1.57 13.82
C THR A 256 -17.69 -1.52 12.53
N ALA A 257 -17.08 -0.38 12.23
CA ALA A 257 -16.25 -0.16 11.06
C ALA A 257 -15.05 0.76 11.34
N LEU A 258 -14.00 0.64 10.53
CA LEU A 258 -12.80 1.47 10.61
C LEU A 258 -12.53 2.18 9.28
N ILE A 259 -11.96 3.37 9.35
CA ILE A 259 -11.38 4.09 8.21
C ILE A 259 -9.92 3.67 8.04
N CYS A 260 -9.51 3.39 6.81
CA CYS A 260 -8.12 3.16 6.44
C CYS A 260 -7.72 3.94 5.20
N ASP A 261 -6.42 3.96 4.87
CA ASP A 261 -5.85 4.57 3.67
C ASP A 261 -5.80 6.10 3.67
N LEU A 262 -4.87 6.65 4.46
CA LEU A 262 -4.66 8.09 4.59
C LEU A 262 -3.69 8.66 3.55
N ASP A 263 -3.45 7.94 2.46
CA ASP A 263 -2.57 8.41 1.39
C ASP A 263 -3.00 9.77 0.88
N ASN A 264 -4.24 9.87 0.46
CA ASN A 264 -4.82 11.12 -0.02
C ASN A 264 -5.23 12.05 1.12
N GLY A 265 -4.98 11.66 2.37
CA GLY A 265 -5.26 12.47 3.54
C GLY A 265 -4.48 13.78 3.57
N CYS A 266 -4.94 14.68 4.44
CA CYS A 266 -4.21 15.89 4.77
C CYS A 266 -4.41 16.25 6.24
N SER A 267 -3.47 17.05 6.75
CA SER A 267 -3.68 17.79 7.98
C SER A 267 -4.21 19.18 7.64
N ILE A 268 -5.34 19.54 8.24
CA ILE A 268 -5.94 20.86 8.10
C ILE A 268 -5.17 21.81 9.02
N TRP A 269 -4.61 22.86 8.47
CA TRP A 269 -4.12 23.95 9.30
C TRP A 269 -5.32 24.85 9.63
N ARG A 270 -5.66 24.99 10.92
CA ARG A 270 -6.44 26.15 11.36
C ARG A 270 -5.45 27.28 11.57
N GLY A 271 -5.53 28.32 10.76
CA GLY A 271 -4.77 29.53 11.01
C GLY A 271 -5.23 30.21 12.29
N GLY A 272 -4.24 30.66 13.06
CA GLY A 272 -4.37 31.39 14.33
C GLY A 272 -3.31 30.84 15.29
N GLU A 273 -2.23 31.53 15.62
CA GLU A 273 -2.17 32.92 16.08
C GLU A 273 -1.05 33.73 15.38
N LEU A 274 -1.39 34.96 14.97
CA LEU A 274 -0.49 36.11 14.91
C LEU A 274 -0.82 36.99 16.12
#